data_AF-A0A3Q1FKG8-F1
#
_entry.id   AF-A0A3Q1FKG8-F1
#
_cell.length_a   1.000
_cell.length_b   1.000
_cell.length_c   1.000
_cell.angle_alpha   90.00
_cell.angle_beta   90.00
_cell.angle_gamma   90.00
#
_symmetry.space_group_name_H-M   'P 1'
#
loop_
_entity.id
_entity.type
_entity.pdbx_description
1 polymer ?
#
loop_
_entity_poly.entity_id
_entity_poly.type
_entity_poly.pdbx_seq_one_letter_code
_entity_poly.pdbx_strand_id
1 'polypeptide(L)'
;MPAYATNMRLKFPILALILEIITIILFAVFVDYDDGKGHGHDPHSNETDHEQQPMDLYPMFQDVHVMIFIGFGFLMTFLKRYGFSSVGINLLLAAFGLQWGLLMQGIWHLDDGKIKINIFKIINADFSTATVLISFGAVLGKTSPVQLLIMTILEITIFSINEHLVNKAEV
;
A
#
# COMPACT_ATOMS: atom_id res chain seq x y z
N MET A 1 10.09 -39.12 -0.59
CA MET A 1 10.23 -37.66 -0.87
C MET A 1 10.70 -37.01 0.42
N PRO A 2 11.87 -36.34 0.46
CA PRO A 2 12.34 -35.76 1.70
C PRO A 2 11.43 -34.58 2.07
N ALA A 3 10.88 -34.61 3.27
CA ALA A 3 10.16 -33.47 3.83
C ALA A 3 11.16 -32.32 3.99
N TYR A 4 11.07 -31.30 3.13
CA TYR A 4 11.77 -30.05 3.33
C TYR A 4 11.33 -29.49 4.68
N ALA A 5 12.22 -29.49 5.66
CA ALA A 5 12.01 -28.74 6.89
C ALA A 5 12.00 -27.25 6.52
N THR A 6 10.82 -26.69 6.32
CA THR A 6 10.66 -25.26 6.05
C THR A 6 11.02 -24.50 7.32
N ASN A 7 12.29 -24.12 7.47
CA ASN A 7 12.76 -23.21 8.53
C ASN A 7 12.20 -21.79 8.34
N MET A 8 10.87 -21.66 8.33
CA MET A 8 10.14 -20.40 8.15
C MET A 8 10.35 -19.44 9.31
N ARG A 9 10.70 -19.97 10.49
CA ARG A 9 11.01 -19.14 11.68
C ARG A 9 12.18 -18.18 11.45
N LEU A 10 13.12 -18.52 10.57
CA LEU A 10 14.25 -17.66 10.23
C LEU A 10 14.06 -16.97 8.87
N LYS A 11 13.53 -17.69 7.88
CA LYS A 11 13.35 -17.17 6.51
C LYS A 11 12.36 -16.01 6.44
N PHE A 12 11.26 -16.10 7.19
CA PHE A 12 10.24 -15.05 7.22
C PHE A 12 10.76 -13.72 7.76
N PRO A 13 11.32 -13.64 9.00
CA PRO A 13 11.77 -12.35 9.53
C PRO A 13 12.96 -11.78 8.74
N ILE A 14 13.87 -12.63 8.23
CA ILE A 14 14.97 -12.16 7.38
C ILE A 14 14.42 -11.50 6.11
N LEU A 15 13.46 -12.15 5.43
CA LEU A 15 12.86 -11.58 4.23
C LEU A 15 12.11 -10.27 4.53
N ALA A 16 11.29 -10.25 5.59
CA ALA A 16 10.55 -9.06 5.98
C ALA A 16 11.47 -7.89 6.31
N LEU A 17 12.56 -8.12 7.05
CA LEU A 17 13.55 -7.08 7.37
C LEU A 17 14.29 -6.59 6.12
N ILE A 18 14.66 -7.49 5.20
CA ILE A 18 15.29 -7.08 3.93
C ILE A 18 14.34 -6.21 3.12
N LEU A 19 13.07 -6.62 2.99
CA LEU A 19 12.06 -5.84 2.28
C LEU A 19 11.86 -4.45 2.92
N GLU A 20 11.78 -4.38 4.25
CA GLU A 20 11.62 -3.11 4.97
C GLU A 20 12.84 -2.20 4.80
N ILE A 21 14.06 -2.74 4.85
CA ILE A 21 15.28 -1.95 4.62
C ILE A 21 15.28 -1.39 3.19
N ILE A 22 14.86 -2.18 2.21
CA ILE A 22 14.73 -1.74 0.82
C ILE A 22 13.68 -0.63 0.70
N THR A 23 12.50 -0.79 1.30
CA THR A 23 11.46 0.25 1.25
C THR A 23 11.93 1.53 1.93
N ILE A 24 12.59 1.46 3.09
CA ILE A 24 13.14 2.64 3.78
C ILE A 24 14.13 3.39 2.89
N ILE A 25 15.07 2.68 2.24
CA ILE A 25 16.04 3.32 1.33
C ILE A 25 15.33 3.98 0.14
N LEU A 26 14.35 3.30 -0.45
CA LEU A 26 13.58 3.84 -1.57
C LEU A 26 12.77 5.08 -1.15
N PHE A 27 12.13 5.07 0.02
CA PHE A 27 11.44 6.23 0.57
C PHE A 27 12.42 7.39 0.80
N ALA A 28 13.58 7.14 1.42
CA ALA A 28 14.56 8.20 1.68
C ALA A 28 15.11 8.86 0.40
N VAL A 29 15.15 8.13 -0.72
CA VAL A 29 15.67 8.64 -1.99
C VAL A 29 14.58 9.31 -2.83
N PHE A 30 13.40 8.70 -2.92
CA PHE A 30 12.36 9.10 -3.87
C PHE A 30 11.21 9.88 -3.27
N VAL A 31 11.00 9.85 -1.95
CA VAL A 31 9.79 10.40 -1.33
C VAL A 31 10.08 11.72 -0.63
N ASP A 32 9.25 12.72 -0.89
CA ASP A 32 9.27 14.02 -0.22
C ASP A 32 7.86 14.39 0.26
N TYR A 33 7.78 15.24 1.28
CA TYR A 33 6.48 15.76 1.70
C TYR A 33 6.08 16.90 0.77
N ASP A 34 4.79 16.97 0.45
CA ASP A 34 4.28 18.15 -0.23
C ASP A 34 4.32 19.33 0.75
N ASP A 35 5.28 20.22 0.53
CA ASP A 35 5.54 21.36 1.40
C ASP A 35 4.47 22.45 1.30
N GLY A 36 3.48 22.32 0.40
CA GLY A 36 2.41 23.31 0.18
C GLY A 36 2.92 24.68 -0.31
N LYS A 37 4.24 24.81 -0.56
CA LYS A 37 4.94 26.04 -0.97
C LYS A 37 5.02 26.22 -2.49
N GLY A 38 4.44 25.31 -3.27
CA GLY A 38 4.37 25.41 -4.74
C GLY A 38 3.29 26.37 -5.25
N HIS A 39 2.32 26.73 -4.42
CA HIS A 39 1.28 27.70 -4.75
C HIS A 39 1.75 29.09 -4.37
N GLY A 40 2.71 29.61 -5.14
CA GLY A 40 2.98 31.04 -5.16
C GLY A 40 1.67 31.77 -5.45
N HIS A 41 1.30 32.70 -4.59
CA HIS A 41 0.24 33.66 -4.84
C HIS A 41 0.58 34.47 -6.10
N ASP A 42 0.26 33.95 -7.27
CA ASP A 42 0.13 34.75 -8.49
C ASP A 42 -1.32 35.27 -8.51
N PRO A 43 -1.57 36.58 -8.38
CA PRO A 43 -2.92 37.13 -8.27
C PRO A 43 -3.77 37.01 -9.56
N HIS A 44 -3.31 36.26 -10.57
CA HIS A 44 -3.80 36.35 -11.94
C HIS A 44 -4.13 35.04 -12.67
N SER A 45 -4.04 33.86 -12.04
CA SER A 45 -4.52 32.62 -12.67
C SER A 45 -5.92 32.25 -12.19
N ASN A 46 -6.92 32.57 -13.02
CA ASN A 46 -8.26 31.97 -12.98
C ASN A 46 -8.17 30.49 -13.42
N GLU A 47 -7.61 29.61 -12.59
CA GLU A 47 -7.65 28.18 -12.82
C GLU A 47 -8.30 27.47 -11.63
N THR A 48 -9.38 26.78 -11.95
CA THR A 48 -10.32 26.08 -11.08
C THR A 48 -9.81 24.68 -10.71
N ASP A 49 -8.54 24.55 -10.31
CA ASP A 49 -8.06 23.30 -9.75
C ASP A 49 -8.28 23.34 -8.24
N HIS A 50 -9.50 22.95 -7.87
CA HIS A 50 -9.85 22.61 -6.50
C HIS A 50 -9.06 21.37 -6.05
N GLU A 51 -7.76 21.49 -5.82
CA GLU A 51 -7.04 20.54 -4.98
C GLU A 51 -7.70 20.62 -3.59
N GLN A 52 -8.49 19.60 -3.27
CA GLN A 52 -9.18 19.50 -1.99
C GLN A 52 -8.15 19.63 -0.88
N GLN A 53 -8.41 20.53 0.06
CA GLN A 53 -7.46 20.77 1.14
C GLN A 53 -7.24 19.44 1.88
N PRO A 54 -6.00 19.12 2.31
CA PRO A 54 -5.69 17.88 3.01
C PRO A 54 -6.67 17.57 4.17
N MET A 55 -7.18 18.63 4.82
CA MET A 55 -8.15 18.52 5.92
C MET A 55 -9.50 17.92 5.51
N ASP A 56 -9.96 18.14 4.27
CA ASP A 56 -11.26 17.65 3.78
C ASP A 56 -11.21 16.15 3.43
N LEU A 57 -10.04 15.67 2.99
CA LEU A 57 -9.79 14.27 2.63
C LEU A 57 -9.45 13.40 3.85
N TYR A 58 -9.04 14.00 4.96
CA TYR A 58 -8.59 13.27 6.14
C TYR A 58 -9.67 12.34 6.76
N PRO A 59 -10.96 12.71 6.88
CA PRO A 59 -11.99 11.79 7.35
C PRO A 59 -12.15 10.57 6.45
N MET A 60 -12.14 10.77 5.13
CA MET A 60 -12.22 9.67 4.16
C MET A 60 -11.00 8.74 4.27
N PHE A 61 -9.80 9.31 4.42
CA PHE A 61 -8.60 8.53 4.71
C PHE A 61 -8.77 7.66 5.95
N GLN A 62 -9.25 8.21 7.06
CA GLN A 62 -9.46 7.45 8.28
C GLN A 62 -10.45 6.30 8.08
N ASP A 63 -11.57 6.54 7.40
CA ASP A 63 -12.58 5.51 7.14
C ASP A 63 -12.02 4.36 6.30
N VAL A 64 -11.29 4.66 5.22
CA VAL A 64 -10.65 3.65 4.37
C VAL A 64 -9.58 2.91 5.17
N HIS A 65 -8.72 3.62 5.89
CA HIS A 65 -7.64 3.02 6.67
C HIS A 65 -8.17 2.05 7.74
N VAL A 66 -9.26 2.42 8.44
CA VAL A 66 -9.93 1.53 9.40
C VAL A 66 -10.52 0.30 8.69
N MET A 67 -11.07 0.44 7.49
CA MET A 67 -11.53 -0.69 6.68
C MET A 67 -10.39 -1.67 6.36
N ILE A 68 -9.18 -1.18 6.02
CA ILE A 68 -8.01 -2.02 5.71
C ILE A 68 -7.53 -2.80 6.94
N PHE A 69 -7.29 -2.10 8.05
CA PHE A 69 -6.67 -2.71 9.23
C PHE A 69 -7.65 -3.50 10.09
N ILE A 70 -8.82 -2.92 10.36
CA ILE A 70 -9.82 -3.49 11.28
C ILE A 70 -10.88 -4.25 10.48
N GLY A 71 -11.41 -3.65 9.41
CA GLY A 71 -12.46 -4.27 8.59
C GLY A 71 -12.04 -5.63 8.04
N PHE A 72 -11.09 -5.65 7.10
CA PHE A 72 -10.54 -6.89 6.53
C PHE A 72 -9.89 -7.78 7.59
N GLY A 73 -9.14 -7.18 8.52
CA GLY A 73 -8.45 -7.90 9.59
C GLY A 73 -9.36 -8.78 10.43
N PHE A 74 -10.47 -8.22 10.94
CA PHE A 74 -11.43 -8.98 11.74
C PHE A 74 -12.40 -9.81 10.89
N LEU A 75 -12.73 -9.39 9.67
CA LEU A 75 -13.57 -10.17 8.77
C LEU A 75 -12.97 -11.57 8.51
N MET A 76 -11.64 -11.65 8.37
CA MET A 76 -10.94 -12.92 8.15
C MET A 76 -10.81 -13.82 9.40
N THR A 77 -11.25 -13.35 10.57
CA THR A 77 -11.17 -14.13 11.83
C THR A 77 -12.25 -15.21 11.98
N PHE A 78 -13.18 -15.33 11.04
CA PHE A 78 -14.24 -16.35 11.09
C PHE A 78 -13.73 -17.80 11.20
N LEU A 79 -12.47 -18.05 10.85
CA LEU A 79 -11.79 -19.33 11.05
C LEU A 79 -11.42 -19.56 12.51
N LYS A 80 -12.18 -20.46 13.17
CA LYS A 80 -12.07 -20.85 14.59
C LYS A 80 -10.65 -21.15 15.11
N ARG A 81 -9.72 -21.61 14.25
CA ARG A 81 -8.32 -21.90 14.62
C ARG A 81 -7.28 -20.96 14.01
N TYR A 82 -7.68 -19.98 13.20
CA TYR A 82 -6.76 -19.10 12.47
C TYR A 82 -6.92 -17.61 12.83
N GLY A 83 -7.85 -17.25 13.73
CA GLY A 83 -8.14 -15.85 14.07
C GLY A 83 -6.90 -15.00 14.42
N PHE A 84 -6.08 -15.43 15.39
CA PHE A 84 -4.88 -14.65 15.78
C PHE A 84 -3.84 -14.53 14.67
N SER A 85 -3.64 -15.60 13.88
CA SER A 85 -2.71 -15.58 12.75
C SER A 85 -3.23 -14.69 11.61
N SER A 86 -4.55 -14.68 11.41
CA SER A 86 -5.20 -13.90 10.35
C SER A 86 -5.04 -12.40 10.58
N VAL A 87 -5.31 -11.92 11.80
CA VAL A 87 -5.16 -10.49 12.12
C VAL A 87 -3.70 -10.06 12.05
N GLY A 88 -2.78 -10.87 12.57
CA GLY A 88 -1.35 -10.55 12.54
C GLY A 88 -0.76 -10.49 11.13
N ILE A 89 -1.15 -11.44 10.26
CA ILE A 89 -0.75 -11.42 8.84
C ILE A 89 -1.42 -10.26 8.11
N ASN A 90 -2.70 -9.96 8.38
CA ASN A 90 -3.37 -8.80 7.80
C ASN A 90 -2.63 -7.50 8.13
N LEU A 91 -2.26 -7.29 9.41
CA LEU A 91 -1.51 -6.12 9.85
C LEU A 91 -0.18 -5.99 9.08
N LEU A 92 0.53 -7.11 8.91
CA LEU A 92 1.79 -7.14 8.17
C LEU A 92 1.61 -6.77 6.70
N LEU A 93 0.65 -7.41 6.01
CA LEU A 93 0.41 -7.16 4.59
C LEU A 93 -0.13 -5.76 4.35
N ALA A 94 -0.97 -5.24 5.25
CA ALA A 94 -1.48 -3.88 5.18
C ALA A 94 -0.35 -2.87 5.35
N ALA A 95 0.47 -2.99 6.40
CA ALA A 95 1.57 -2.06 6.64
C ALA A 95 2.59 -2.04 5.48
N PHE A 96 3.01 -3.21 5.01
CA PHE A 96 3.93 -3.32 3.89
C PHE A 96 3.29 -2.89 2.57
N GLY A 97 2.02 -3.27 2.34
CA GLY A 97 1.27 -2.94 1.13
C GLY A 97 1.10 -1.45 0.95
N LEU A 98 0.81 -0.70 2.01
CA LEU A 98 0.71 0.76 1.94
C LEU A 98 2.01 1.44 1.52
N GLN A 99 3.12 1.03 2.13
CA GLN A 99 4.43 1.55 1.78
C GLN A 99 4.78 1.24 0.32
N TRP A 100 4.57 -0.01 -0.10
CA TRP A 100 4.88 -0.44 -1.46
C TRP A 100 3.95 0.20 -2.50
N GLY A 101 2.66 0.37 -2.18
CA GLY A 101 1.67 1.04 -3.01
C GLY A 101 2.02 2.50 -3.26
N LEU A 102 2.40 3.23 -2.20
CA LEU A 102 2.88 4.61 -2.31
C LEU A 102 4.08 4.74 -3.25
N LEU A 103 5.05 3.82 -3.16
CA LEU A 103 6.20 3.81 -4.06
C LEU A 103 5.79 3.50 -5.51
N MET A 104 5.05 2.41 -5.74
CA MET A 104 4.70 1.99 -7.10
C MET A 104 3.81 3.01 -7.82
N GLN A 105 2.77 3.52 -7.15
CA GLN A 105 1.91 4.56 -7.72
C GLN A 105 2.64 5.90 -7.85
N GLY A 106 3.52 6.20 -6.89
CA GLY A 106 4.35 7.39 -6.89
C GLY A 106 5.35 7.43 -8.05
N ILE A 107 5.92 6.29 -8.44
CA ILE A 107 6.88 6.21 -9.56
C ILE A 107 6.29 6.74 -10.89
N TRP A 108 4.99 6.59 -11.10
CA TRP A 108 4.32 7.08 -12.32
C TRP A 108 4.00 8.58 -12.29
N HIS A 109 4.00 9.18 -11.10
CA HIS A 109 3.69 10.59 -10.87
C HIS A 109 4.90 11.29 -10.22
N LEU A 110 6.05 11.17 -10.88
CA LEU A 110 7.31 11.79 -10.47
C LEU A 110 7.33 13.26 -10.93
N ASP A 111 7.32 14.18 -9.96
CA ASP A 111 7.57 15.60 -10.21
C ASP A 111 8.99 15.93 -9.77
N ASP A 112 9.84 16.39 -10.69
CA ASP A 112 11.27 16.68 -10.44
C ASP A 112 12.08 15.50 -9.87
N GLY A 113 11.69 14.27 -10.18
CA GLY A 113 12.37 13.07 -9.69
C GLY A 113 12.02 12.68 -8.26
N LYS A 114 11.05 13.36 -7.63
CA LYS A 114 10.55 13.07 -6.30
C LYS A 114 9.04 12.80 -6.30
N ILE A 115 8.61 11.98 -5.36
CA ILE A 115 7.22 11.62 -5.09
C ILE A 115 6.75 12.52 -3.95
N LYS A 116 5.98 13.56 -4.27
CA LYS A 116 5.33 14.39 -3.25
C LYS A 116 4.16 13.62 -2.63
N ILE A 117 4.23 13.34 -1.34
CA ILE A 117 3.16 12.63 -0.62
C ILE A 117 2.08 13.60 -0.17
N ASN A 118 0.85 13.31 -0.58
CA ASN A 118 -0.38 13.94 -0.10
C ASN A 118 -1.33 12.84 0.41
N ILE A 119 -2.31 13.19 1.24
CA ILE A 119 -3.36 12.31 1.76
C ILE A 119 -4.05 11.55 0.63
N PHE A 120 -4.31 12.18 -0.51
CA PHE A 120 -4.88 11.50 -1.67
C PHE A 120 -4.05 10.29 -2.13
N LYS A 121 -2.73 10.42 -2.19
CA LYS A 121 -1.83 9.29 -2.58
C LYS A 121 -1.84 8.18 -1.53
N ILE A 122 -1.99 8.52 -0.25
CA ILE A 122 -2.13 7.54 0.84
C ILE A 122 -3.44 6.76 0.68
N ILE A 123 -4.55 7.45 0.38
CA ILE A 123 -5.85 6.80 0.12
C ILE A 123 -5.76 5.86 -1.09
N ASN A 124 -5.11 6.26 -2.18
CA ASN A 124 -4.91 5.37 -3.33
C ASN A 124 -4.04 4.15 -3.00
N ALA A 125 -3.04 4.31 -2.12
CA ALA A 125 -2.26 3.19 -1.62
C ALA A 125 -3.09 2.25 -0.73
N ASP A 126 -4.01 2.78 0.09
CA ASP A 126 -4.99 1.98 0.84
C ASP A 126 -5.90 1.17 -0.11
N PHE A 127 -6.36 1.76 -1.23
CA PHE A 127 -7.15 1.03 -2.22
C PHE A 127 -6.37 -0.10 -2.91
N SER A 128 -5.11 0.13 -3.28
CA SER A 128 -4.26 -0.95 -3.82
C SER A 128 -4.00 -2.04 -2.77
N THR A 129 -3.83 -1.66 -1.51
CA THR A 129 -3.69 -2.62 -0.41
C THR A 129 -4.98 -3.43 -0.19
N ALA A 130 -6.15 -2.81 -0.38
CA ALA A 130 -7.44 -3.50 -0.29
C ALA A 130 -7.53 -4.67 -1.27
N THR A 131 -7.03 -4.54 -2.50
CA THR A 131 -7.08 -5.63 -3.49
C THR A 131 -6.28 -6.84 -3.01
N VAL A 132 -5.08 -6.59 -2.45
CA VAL A 132 -4.24 -7.62 -1.84
C VAL A 132 -4.95 -8.32 -0.69
N LEU A 133 -5.67 -7.58 0.15
CA LEU A 133 -6.40 -8.16 1.28
C LEU A 133 -7.61 -9.00 0.83
N ILE A 134 -8.28 -8.60 -0.26
CA ILE A 134 -9.35 -9.41 -0.89
C ILE A 134 -8.75 -10.72 -1.40
N SER A 135 -7.64 -10.65 -2.14
CA SER A 135 -6.91 -11.81 -2.65
C SER A 135 -6.38 -12.70 -1.52
N PHE A 136 -5.91 -12.11 -0.41
CA PHE A 136 -5.50 -12.83 0.80
C PHE A 136 -6.68 -13.62 1.41
N GLY A 137 -7.88 -13.03 1.46
CA GLY A 137 -9.10 -13.70 1.91
C GLY A 137 -9.40 -14.99 1.12
N ALA A 138 -9.12 -15.03 -0.19
CA ALA A 138 -9.33 -16.21 -1.03
C ALA A 138 -8.35 -17.36 -0.74
N VAL A 139 -7.10 -17.03 -0.38
CA VAL A 139 -6.03 -18.00 -0.10
C VAL A 139 -5.81 -18.26 1.40
N LEU A 140 -6.64 -17.67 2.24
CA LEU A 140 -6.53 -17.69 3.69
C LEU A 140 -6.41 -19.11 4.26
N GLY A 141 -5.44 -19.29 5.17
CA GLY A 141 -5.20 -20.56 5.86
C GLY A 141 -4.51 -21.65 5.02
N LYS A 142 -4.20 -21.40 3.73
CA LYS A 142 -3.47 -22.33 2.86
C LYS A 142 -2.07 -21.87 2.48
N THR A 143 -1.76 -20.59 2.66
CA THR A 143 -0.49 -19.97 2.24
C THR A 143 0.40 -19.59 3.42
N SER A 144 1.69 -19.50 3.16
CA SER A 144 2.68 -19.00 4.12
C SER A 144 2.79 -17.48 4.10
N PRO A 145 3.18 -16.82 5.22
CA PRO A 145 3.42 -15.37 5.24
C PRO A 145 4.43 -14.88 4.19
N VAL A 146 5.42 -15.70 3.85
CA VAL A 146 6.40 -15.40 2.79
C VAL A 146 5.74 -15.36 1.41
N GLN A 147 4.86 -16.32 1.10
CA GLN A 147 4.12 -16.32 -0.15
C GLN A 147 3.19 -15.11 -0.24
N LEU A 148 2.60 -14.70 0.89
CA LEU A 148 1.72 -13.54 0.95
C LEU A 148 2.50 -12.23 0.72
N LEU A 149 3.70 -12.07 1.29
CA LEU A 149 4.55 -10.91 0.98
C LEU A 149 4.93 -10.83 -0.51
N ILE A 150 5.29 -11.96 -1.12
CA ILE A 150 5.60 -12.00 -2.56
C ILE A 150 4.36 -11.63 -3.38
N MET A 151 3.20 -12.17 -2.99
CA MET A 151 1.92 -11.85 -3.62
C MET A 151 1.62 -10.35 -3.53
N THR A 152 1.80 -9.72 -2.36
CA THR A 152 1.61 -8.27 -2.18
C THR A 152 2.48 -7.44 -3.11
N ILE A 153 3.77 -7.78 -3.24
CA ILE A 153 4.68 -7.06 -4.15
C ILE A 153 4.15 -7.11 -5.58
N LEU A 154 3.83 -8.33 -6.06
CA LEU A 154 3.40 -8.55 -7.44
C LEU A 154 2.05 -7.89 -7.73
N GLU A 155 1.08 -8.07 -6.85
CA GLU A 155 -0.29 -7.58 -7.05
C GLU A 155 -0.35 -6.05 -7.03
N ILE A 156 0.36 -5.39 -6.11
CA ILE A 156 0.43 -3.93 -6.06
C ILE A 156 1.16 -3.37 -7.28
N THR A 157 2.26 -4.00 -7.73
CA THR A 157 2.95 -3.56 -8.95
C THR A 157 2.04 -3.69 -10.17
N ILE A 158 1.30 -4.80 -10.29
CA ILE A 158 0.32 -4.98 -11.38
C ILE A 158 -0.83 -3.98 -11.26
N PHE A 159 -1.34 -3.75 -10.04
CA PHE A 159 -2.39 -2.76 -9.78
C PHE A 159 -1.95 -1.38 -10.25
N SER A 160 -0.75 -0.94 -9.89
CA SER A 160 -0.21 0.36 -10.28
C SER A 160 -0.02 0.48 -11.79
N ILE A 161 0.46 -0.56 -12.47
CA ILE A 161 0.53 -0.59 -13.94
C ILE A 161 -0.88 -0.49 -14.55
N ASN A 162 -1.84 -1.23 -14.01
CA ASN A 162 -3.20 -1.25 -14.50
C ASN A 162 -3.89 0.11 -14.33
N GLU A 163 -3.75 0.73 -13.16
CA GLU A 163 -4.24 2.08 -12.87
C GLU A 163 -3.66 3.09 -13.88
N HIS A 164 -2.35 3.05 -14.12
CA HIS A 164 -1.70 3.92 -15.09
C HIS A 164 -2.19 3.72 -16.52
N LEU A 165 -2.41 2.46 -16.94
CA LEU A 165 -2.92 2.15 -18.28
C LEU A 165 -4.36 2.63 -18.47
N VAL A 166 -5.21 2.46 -17.47
CA VAL A 166 -6.62 2.91 -17.52
C VAL A 166 -6.68 4.43 -17.58
N ASN A 167 -5.94 5.14 -16.72
CA ASN A 167 -5.93 6.60 -16.71
C ASN A 167 -5.41 7.20 -18.02
N LYS A 168 -4.52 6.49 -18.73
CA LYS A 168 -4.07 6.87 -20.07
C LYS A 168 -5.06 6.57 -21.20
N ALA A 169 -5.94 5.59 -21.01
CA ALA A 169 -6.91 5.19 -22.03
C ALA A 169 -8.18 6.06 -22.02
N GLU A 170 -8.42 6.81 -20.94
CA GLU A 170 -9.53 7.77 -20.82
C GLU A 170 -9.19 9.17 -21.38
N VAL A 171 -7.97 9.39 -21.87
CA VAL A 171 -7.51 10.61 -22.57
C VAL A 171 -7.40 10.36 -24.07
#